data_AF-A0A0G1S136-F1
#
_entry.id   AF-A0A0G1S136-F1
#
_cell.length_a   1.000
_cell.length_b   1.000
_cell.length_c   1.000
_cell.angle_alpha   90.00
_cell.angle_beta   90.00
_cell.angle_gamma   90.00
#
_symmetry.space_group_name_H-M   'P 1'
#
loop_
_entity.id
_entity.type
_entity.pdbx_description
1 polymer ?
#
loop_
_entity_poly.entity_id
_entity_poly.type
_entity_poly.pdbx_seq_one_letter_code
_entity_poly.pdbx_strand_id
1 'polypeptide(L)'
;MFPRFGLIIFNMRKRQKLVLSAVILSLGIVGIQSANLELRYLLVLLLTGVTWLLTGWSLREGLSGIEWLTVPIPAALFTASVGLFYILLPPAWWAKVAIVILFGIGQYALLLSANIFSVAAIRTIALFRAALAVGFVMTLLTGFFLYDTIFSFRPEFWVAGLSVAAISMLLLLSGLWSVNLEKYLTTRLFIYSLFLAIAMGVWWYW
;
A
#
# COMPACT_ATOMS: atom_id res chain seq x y z
N MET A 1 -18.15 -23.11 26.09
CA MET A 1 -18.00 -23.55 24.69
C MET A 1 -17.66 -22.32 23.85
N PHE A 2 -16.43 -21.82 23.97
CA PHE A 2 -15.92 -20.67 23.22
C PHE A 2 -15.15 -21.18 21.99
N PRO A 3 -15.26 -20.52 20.82
CA PRO A 3 -15.16 -21.18 19.54
C PRO A 3 -13.71 -21.43 19.12
N ARG A 4 -13.49 -22.57 18.48
CA ARG A 4 -12.23 -23.03 17.87
C ARG A 4 -11.62 -22.08 16.81
N PHE A 5 -12.27 -20.95 16.51
CA PHE A 5 -11.80 -19.96 15.54
C PHE A 5 -10.49 -19.27 15.96
N GLY A 6 -10.33 -18.96 17.24
CA GLY A 6 -9.10 -18.31 17.74
C GLY A 6 -7.86 -19.19 17.55
N LEU A 7 -7.97 -20.49 17.80
CA LEU A 7 -6.86 -21.44 17.68
C LEU A 7 -6.42 -21.69 16.23
N ILE A 8 -7.33 -21.61 15.26
CA ILE A 8 -6.98 -21.78 13.84
C ILE A 8 -6.14 -20.60 13.36
N ILE A 9 -6.51 -19.36 13.70
CA ILE A 9 -5.81 -18.14 13.27
C ILE A 9 -4.34 -18.13 13.74
N PHE A 10 -4.07 -18.62 14.95
CA PHE A 10 -2.70 -18.71 15.47
C PHE A 10 -1.86 -19.82 14.80
N ASN A 11 -2.48 -20.89 14.29
CA ASN A 11 -1.76 -22.03 13.70
C ASN A 11 -1.73 -22.03 12.16
N MET A 12 -2.01 -20.90 11.51
CA MET A 12 -1.98 -20.76 10.04
C MET A 12 -0.56 -20.68 9.48
N ARG A 13 -0.32 -21.30 8.32
CA ARG A 13 0.95 -21.15 7.58
C ARG A 13 1.10 -19.71 7.09
N LYS A 14 2.34 -19.19 7.05
CA LYS A 14 2.64 -17.80 6.65
C LYS A 14 1.96 -17.38 5.34
N ARG A 15 2.01 -18.23 4.30
CA ARG A 15 1.36 -17.98 3.01
C ARG A 15 -0.17 -17.84 3.11
N GLN A 16 -0.81 -18.61 4.00
CA GLN A 16 -2.25 -18.52 4.23
C GLN A 16 -2.62 -17.20 4.93
N LYS A 17 -1.77 -16.68 5.83
CA LYS A 17 -1.97 -15.37 6.45
C LYS A 17 -1.96 -14.24 5.42
N LEU A 18 -1.07 -14.30 4.41
CA LEU A 18 -0.99 -13.31 3.33
C LEU A 18 -2.25 -13.33 2.44
N VAL A 19 -2.67 -14.52 2.02
CA VAL A 19 -3.89 -14.69 1.21
C VAL A 19 -5.11 -14.22 1.98
N LEU A 20 -5.24 -14.62 3.26
CA LEU A 20 -6.35 -14.21 4.11
C LEU A 20 -6.39 -12.68 4.26
N SER A 21 -5.24 -12.04 4.49
CA SER A 21 -5.16 -10.58 4.61
C SER A 21 -5.60 -9.88 3.33
N ALA A 22 -5.14 -10.34 2.16
CA ALA A 22 -5.57 -9.79 0.87
C ALA A 22 -7.09 -9.95 0.65
N VAL A 23 -7.65 -11.13 0.96
CA VAL A 23 -9.09 -11.39 0.83
C VAL A 23 -9.91 -10.51 1.78
N ILE A 24 -9.50 -10.38 3.05
CA ILE A 24 -10.18 -9.53 4.02
C ILE A 24 -10.19 -8.07 3.54
N LEU A 25 -9.04 -7.58 3.04
CA LEU A 25 -8.94 -6.23 2.52
C LEU A 25 -9.81 -6.02 1.28
N SER A 26 -9.85 -6.99 0.35
CA SER A 26 -10.73 -6.94 -0.82
C SER A 26 -12.21 -6.89 -0.43
N LEU A 27 -12.62 -7.66 0.58
CA LEU A 27 -13.98 -7.59 1.13
C LEU A 27 -14.23 -6.23 1.79
N GLY A 28 -13.22 -5.63 2.43
CA GLY A 28 -13.28 -4.27 2.96
C GLY A 28 -13.60 -3.24 1.86
N ILE A 29 -12.94 -3.32 0.71
CA ILE A 29 -13.24 -2.46 -0.46
C ILE A 29 -14.69 -2.64 -0.94
N VAL A 30 -15.19 -3.87 -0.99
CA VAL A 30 -16.60 -4.14 -1.32
C VAL A 30 -17.54 -3.50 -0.29
N GLY A 31 -17.20 -3.59 1.00
CA GLY A 31 -17.96 -3.00 2.10
C GLY A 31 -18.09 -1.49 2.02
N ILE A 32 -17.04 -0.79 1.55
CA ILE A 32 -17.07 0.68 1.32
C ILE A 32 -18.17 1.05 0.34
N GLN A 33 -18.47 0.20 -0.64
CA GLN A 33 -19.45 0.50 -1.68
C GLN A 33 -20.88 0.54 -1.16
N SER A 34 -21.20 -0.34 -0.20
CA SER A 34 -22.52 -0.43 0.42
C SER A 34 -22.81 0.72 1.38
N ALA A 35 -21.80 1.54 1.71
CA ALA A 35 -21.94 2.67 2.60
C ALA A 35 -22.32 3.97 1.86
N ASN A 36 -22.95 4.88 2.62
CA ASN A 36 -23.27 6.24 2.19
C ASN A 36 -22.00 7.02 1.80
N LEU A 37 -22.14 7.95 0.84
CA LEU A 37 -21.01 8.68 0.24
C LEU A 37 -20.14 9.40 1.28
N GLU A 38 -20.75 10.03 2.28
CA GLU A 38 -20.05 10.73 3.36
C GLU A 38 -19.15 9.81 4.19
N LEU A 39 -19.61 8.58 4.44
CA LEU A 39 -18.87 7.59 5.23
C LEU A 39 -17.77 6.92 4.40
N ARG A 40 -17.79 6.98 3.06
CA ARG A 40 -16.81 6.28 2.23
C ARG A 40 -15.39 6.77 2.48
N TYR A 41 -15.18 8.08 2.58
CA TYR A 41 -13.85 8.63 2.86
C TYR A 41 -13.32 8.16 4.23
N LEU A 42 -14.18 8.14 5.25
CA LEU A 42 -13.82 7.65 6.58
C LEU A 42 -13.52 6.14 6.55
N LEU A 43 -14.32 5.36 5.82
CA LEU A 43 -14.12 3.91 5.68
C LEU A 43 -12.85 3.57 4.89
N VAL A 44 -12.49 4.36 3.87
CA VAL A 44 -11.20 4.23 3.18
C VAL A 44 -10.05 4.48 4.16
N LEU A 45 -10.12 5.56 4.95
CA LEU A 45 -9.10 5.87 5.96
C LEU A 45 -8.97 4.73 6.99
N LEU A 46 -10.10 4.22 7.48
CA LEU A 46 -10.14 3.10 8.41
C LEU A 46 -9.54 1.84 7.77
N LEU A 47 -9.92 1.53 6.52
CA LEU A 47 -9.41 0.37 5.81
C LEU A 47 -7.90 0.47 5.56
N THR A 48 -7.38 1.65 5.24
CA THR A 48 -5.94 1.90 5.16
C THR A 48 -5.23 1.62 6.49
N GLY A 49 -5.81 2.03 7.62
CA GLY A 49 -5.31 1.68 8.96
C GLY A 49 -5.36 0.17 9.23
N VAL A 50 -6.45 -0.49 8.86
CA VAL A 50 -6.60 -1.96 8.97
C VAL A 50 -5.57 -2.68 8.09
N THR A 51 -5.26 -2.16 6.89
CA THR A 51 -4.20 -2.70 6.03
C THR A 51 -2.86 -2.65 6.73
N TRP A 52 -2.55 -1.56 7.43
CA TRP A 52 -1.31 -1.46 8.21
C TRP A 52 -1.22 -2.58 9.26
N LEU A 53 -2.30 -2.77 10.02
CA LEU A 53 -2.38 -3.79 11.07
C LEU A 53 -2.31 -5.22 10.52
N LEU A 54 -3.03 -5.51 9.43
CA LEU A 54 -3.02 -6.83 8.79
C LEU A 54 -1.68 -7.14 8.13
N THR A 55 -1.02 -6.15 7.54
CA THR A 55 0.32 -6.30 7.00
C THR A 55 1.32 -6.62 8.11
N GLY A 56 1.29 -5.86 9.20
CA GLY A 56 2.11 -6.13 10.39
C GLY A 56 1.84 -7.50 11.00
N TRP A 57 0.57 -7.90 11.11
CA TRP A 57 0.19 -9.21 11.63
C TRP A 57 0.65 -10.37 10.73
N SER A 58 0.45 -10.27 9.42
CA SER A 58 0.80 -11.32 8.46
C SER A 58 2.31 -11.51 8.30
N LEU A 59 3.10 -10.46 8.54
CA LEU A 59 4.55 -10.45 8.39
C LEU A 59 5.33 -10.43 9.71
N ARG A 60 4.65 -10.47 10.86
CA ARG A 60 5.22 -10.29 12.22
C ARG A 60 6.51 -11.06 12.49
N GLU A 61 6.61 -12.29 11.98
CA GLU A 61 7.76 -13.18 12.19
C GLU A 61 9.06 -12.70 11.50
N GLY A 62 8.96 -11.81 10.52
CA GLY A 62 10.11 -11.32 9.76
C GLY A 62 10.36 -9.82 9.86
N LEU A 63 9.52 -9.07 10.58
CA LEU A 63 9.65 -7.62 10.71
C LEU A 63 10.54 -7.24 11.91
N SER A 64 11.58 -6.46 11.66
CA SER A 64 12.50 -5.95 12.68
C SER A 64 12.71 -4.43 12.57
N GLY A 65 12.71 -3.74 13.72
CA GLY A 65 13.01 -2.30 13.80
C GLY A 65 12.17 -1.43 12.85
N ILE A 66 12.84 -0.77 11.90
CA ILE A 66 12.23 0.18 10.96
C ILE A 66 11.28 -0.46 9.94
N GLU A 67 11.40 -1.78 9.73
CA GLU A 67 10.55 -2.53 8.79
C GLU A 67 9.08 -2.47 9.17
N TRP A 68 8.76 -2.32 10.47
CA TRP A 68 7.40 -2.11 10.96
C TRP A 68 6.74 -0.83 10.41
N LEU A 69 7.54 0.13 9.95
CA LEU A 69 7.08 1.35 9.32
C LEU A 69 7.17 1.25 7.80
N THR A 70 8.32 0.87 7.24
CA THR A 70 8.56 0.93 5.79
C THR A 70 7.82 -0.15 5.00
N VAL A 71 7.60 -1.32 5.58
CA VAL A 71 6.99 -2.47 4.89
C VAL A 71 5.46 -2.32 4.73
N PRO A 72 4.71 -1.82 5.73
CA PRO A 72 3.27 -1.60 5.56
C PRO A 72 2.91 -0.41 4.66
N ILE A 73 3.79 0.58 4.51
CA ILE A 73 3.51 1.81 3.74
C ILE A 73 3.01 1.51 2.31
N PRO A 74 3.70 0.71 1.47
CA PRO A 74 3.21 0.40 0.12
C PRO A 74 1.81 -0.22 0.10
N ALA A 75 1.54 -1.18 0.99
CA ALA A 75 0.25 -1.84 1.11
C ALA A 75 -0.85 -0.87 1.55
N ALA A 76 -0.56 -0.02 2.53
CA ALA A 76 -1.49 0.98 3.04
C ALA A 76 -1.79 2.06 1.98
N LEU A 77 -0.76 2.57 1.29
CA LEU A 77 -0.92 3.54 0.21
C LEU A 77 -1.71 2.96 -0.96
N PHE A 78 -1.48 1.69 -1.33
CA PHE A 78 -2.27 1.04 -2.38
C PHE A 78 -3.74 0.87 -1.98
N THR A 79 -4.02 0.62 -0.69
CA THR A 79 -5.39 0.59 -0.17
C THR A 79 -6.04 1.97 -0.22
N ALA A 80 -5.32 3.01 0.20
CA ALA A 80 -5.80 4.38 0.11
C ALA A 80 -6.04 4.79 -1.35
N SER A 81 -5.10 4.46 -2.24
CA SER A 81 -5.15 4.82 -3.66
C SER A 81 -6.35 4.19 -4.34
N VAL A 82 -6.52 2.87 -4.20
CA VAL A 82 -7.63 2.18 -4.83
C VAL A 82 -8.94 2.56 -4.16
N GLY A 83 -8.99 2.68 -2.83
CA GLY A 83 -10.19 3.07 -2.10
C GLY A 83 -10.71 4.46 -2.50
N LEU A 84 -9.83 5.44 -2.65
CA LEU A 84 -10.21 6.78 -3.11
C LEU A 84 -10.57 6.80 -4.60
N PHE A 85 -9.75 6.17 -5.44
CA PHE A 85 -10.03 6.06 -6.88
C PHE A 85 -11.35 5.35 -7.17
N TYR A 86 -11.73 4.38 -6.33
CA TYR A 86 -12.99 3.67 -6.43
C TYR A 86 -14.20 4.61 -6.34
N ILE A 87 -14.12 5.64 -5.49
CA ILE A 87 -15.22 6.61 -5.29
C ILE A 87 -15.46 7.40 -6.57
N LEU A 88 -14.42 7.60 -7.39
CA LEU A 88 -14.46 8.34 -8.65
C LEU A 88 -14.95 7.49 -9.83
N LEU A 89 -14.95 6.17 -9.69
CA LEU A 89 -15.34 5.27 -10.78
C LEU A 89 -16.85 5.33 -11.07
N PRO A 90 -17.26 5.21 -12.35
CA PRO A 90 -18.67 5.11 -12.73
C PRO A 90 -19.38 3.96 -11.98
N PRO A 91 -20.70 4.05 -11.76
CA PRO A 91 -21.46 3.05 -10.99
C PRO A 91 -21.58 1.68 -11.66
N ALA A 92 -20.92 1.45 -12.79
CA ALA A 92 -20.93 0.21 -13.56
C ALA A 92 -20.42 -0.98 -12.74
N TRP A 93 -21.24 -2.04 -12.66
CA TRP A 93 -20.96 -3.23 -11.85
C TRP A 93 -19.69 -3.98 -12.31
N TRP A 94 -19.40 -4.00 -13.60
CA TRP A 94 -18.22 -4.69 -14.14
C TRP A 94 -16.92 -3.97 -13.76
N ALA A 95 -16.91 -2.63 -13.76
CA ALA A 95 -15.76 -1.82 -13.36
C ALA A 95 -15.45 -2.04 -11.87
N LYS A 96 -16.51 -2.11 -11.05
CA LYS A 96 -16.47 -2.42 -9.62
C LYS A 96 -15.89 -3.80 -9.32
N VAL A 97 -16.24 -4.82 -10.11
CA VAL A 97 -15.68 -6.17 -9.97
C VAL A 97 -14.21 -6.18 -10.41
N ALA A 98 -13.89 -5.58 -11.55
CA ALA A 98 -12.54 -5.52 -12.09
C ALA A 98 -11.56 -4.87 -11.11
N ILE A 99 -11.93 -3.74 -10.51
CA ILE A 99 -11.07 -3.02 -9.56
C ILE A 99 -10.90 -3.81 -8.24
N VAL A 100 -11.91 -4.55 -7.76
CA VAL A 100 -11.78 -5.42 -6.57
C VAL A 100 -10.83 -6.59 -6.84
N ILE A 101 -10.90 -7.19 -8.03
CA ILE A 101 -9.97 -8.25 -8.44
C ILE A 101 -8.55 -7.69 -8.55
N LEU A 102 -8.39 -6.55 -9.23
CA LEU A 102 -7.09 -5.87 -9.35
C LEU A 102 -6.52 -5.55 -7.98
N PHE A 103 -7.36 -5.04 -7.07
CA PHE A 103 -6.98 -4.74 -5.70
C PHE A 103 -6.52 -5.99 -4.95
N GLY A 104 -7.28 -7.08 -5.00
CA GLY A 104 -6.91 -8.32 -4.30
C GLY A 104 -5.58 -8.91 -4.80
N ILE A 105 -5.39 -8.94 -6.12
CA ILE A 105 -4.15 -9.41 -6.75
C ILE A 105 -2.99 -8.49 -6.37
N GLY A 106 -3.16 -7.17 -6.51
CA GLY A 106 -2.14 -6.18 -6.19
C GLY A 106 -1.75 -6.19 -4.72
N GLN A 107 -2.73 -6.30 -3.83
CA GLN A 107 -2.51 -6.37 -2.39
C GLN A 107 -1.77 -7.64 -1.99
N TYR A 108 -2.14 -8.78 -2.57
CA TYR A 108 -1.40 -10.03 -2.38
C TYR A 108 0.04 -9.92 -2.90
N ALA A 109 0.25 -9.31 -4.07
CA ALA A 109 1.58 -9.10 -4.65
C ALA A 109 2.46 -8.22 -3.77
N LEU A 110 1.90 -7.16 -3.19
CA LEU A 110 2.59 -6.28 -2.23
C LEU A 110 2.96 -7.04 -0.95
N LEU A 111 2.03 -7.78 -0.35
CA LEU A 111 2.28 -8.59 0.84
C LEU A 111 3.33 -9.69 0.60
N LEU A 112 3.31 -10.30 -0.59
CA LEU A 112 4.31 -11.30 -0.98
C LEU A 112 5.69 -10.67 -1.19
N SER A 113 5.77 -9.52 -1.86
CA SER A 113 7.02 -8.78 -2.07
C SER A 113 7.62 -8.32 -0.75
N ALA A 114 6.79 -7.78 0.14
CA ALA A 114 7.14 -7.43 1.51
C ALA A 114 7.72 -8.61 2.30
N ASN A 115 7.10 -9.80 2.18
CA ASN A 115 7.65 -11.01 2.78
C ASN A 115 9.02 -11.39 2.19
N ILE A 116 9.23 -11.21 0.88
CA ILE A 116 10.53 -11.48 0.24
C ILE A 116 11.59 -10.50 0.74
N PHE A 117 11.26 -9.20 0.85
CA PHE A 117 12.16 -8.17 1.38
C PHE A 117 12.63 -8.46 2.80
N SER A 118 11.70 -8.83 3.68
CA SER A 118 12.02 -9.24 5.05
C SER A 118 12.97 -10.44 5.12
N VAL A 119 12.79 -11.44 4.24
CA VAL A 119 13.71 -12.59 4.18
C VAL A 119 15.05 -12.19 3.54
N ALA A 120 15.03 -11.31 2.54
CA ALA A 120 16.19 -10.84 1.80
C ALA A 120 17.14 -9.98 2.65
N ALA A 121 16.61 -9.28 3.66
CA ALA A 121 17.39 -8.49 4.62
C ALA A 121 18.38 -9.33 5.44
N ILE A 122 18.11 -10.64 5.61
CA ILE A 122 19.01 -11.59 6.29
C ILE A 122 19.94 -12.27 5.30
N ARG A 123 19.42 -12.67 4.13
CA ARG A 123 20.17 -13.38 3.09
C ARG A 123 19.64 -13.02 1.71
N THR A 124 20.52 -12.70 0.76
CA THR A 124 20.10 -12.43 -0.61
C THR A 124 19.54 -13.69 -1.29
N ILE A 125 18.37 -13.59 -1.92
CA ILE A 125 17.68 -14.69 -2.61
C ILE A 125 17.40 -14.28 -4.07
N ALA A 126 17.46 -15.22 -5.02
CA ALA A 126 17.21 -14.95 -6.45
C ALA A 126 15.87 -14.24 -6.73
N LEU A 127 14.80 -14.54 -5.97
CA LEU A 127 13.49 -13.91 -6.10
C LEU A 127 13.48 -12.42 -5.70
N PHE A 128 14.52 -11.90 -5.06
CA PHE A 128 14.59 -10.50 -4.62
C PHE A 128 14.49 -9.52 -5.80
N ARG A 129 15.17 -9.80 -6.92
CA ARG A 129 15.10 -8.94 -8.12
C ARG A 129 13.69 -8.89 -8.71
N ALA A 130 12.97 -10.01 -8.70
CA ALA A 130 11.58 -10.06 -9.13
C ALA A 130 10.67 -9.26 -8.18
N ALA A 131 10.87 -9.38 -6.86
CA ALA A 131 10.13 -8.60 -5.88
C ALA A 131 10.37 -7.09 -6.01
N LEU A 132 11.60 -6.66 -6.31
CA LEU A 132 11.91 -5.26 -6.62
C LEU A 132 11.13 -4.75 -7.84
N ALA A 133 11.12 -5.52 -8.93
CA ALA A 133 10.38 -5.13 -10.14
C ALA A 133 8.86 -5.05 -9.86
N VAL A 134 8.29 -6.02 -9.14
CA VAL A 134 6.88 -6.00 -8.75
C VAL A 134 6.59 -4.80 -7.84
N GLY A 135 7.42 -4.56 -6.83
CA GLY A 135 7.29 -3.40 -5.94
C GLY A 135 7.33 -2.07 -6.69
N PHE A 136 8.22 -1.94 -7.66
CA PHE A 136 8.30 -0.76 -8.54
C PHE A 136 7.02 -0.57 -9.36
N VAL A 137 6.53 -1.61 -10.05
CA VAL A 137 5.28 -1.56 -10.81
C VAL A 137 4.10 -1.20 -9.92
N MET A 138 4.02 -1.77 -8.72
CA MET A 138 2.96 -1.45 -7.76
C MET A 138 3.07 -0.01 -7.24
N THR A 139 4.29 0.51 -7.07
CA THR A 139 4.52 1.91 -6.67
C THR A 139 4.03 2.87 -7.76
N LEU A 140 4.32 2.58 -9.03
CA LEU A 140 3.81 3.35 -10.17
C LEU A 140 2.29 3.31 -10.25
N LEU A 141 1.68 2.12 -10.11
CA LEU A 141 0.23 1.94 -10.12
C LEU A 141 -0.45 2.68 -8.96
N THR A 142 0.14 2.64 -7.77
CA THR A 142 -0.34 3.37 -6.59
C THR A 142 -0.26 4.88 -6.81
N GLY A 143 0.87 5.35 -7.36
CA GLY A 143 1.07 6.76 -7.71
C GLY A 143 0.04 7.24 -8.73
N PHE A 144 -0.17 6.47 -9.81
CA PHE A 144 -1.19 6.76 -10.82
C PHE A 144 -2.57 7.00 -10.20
N PHE A 145 -3.08 6.06 -9.39
CA PHE A 145 -4.37 6.20 -8.74
C PHE A 145 -4.45 7.37 -7.75
N LEU A 146 -3.39 7.62 -6.98
CA LEU A 146 -3.38 8.74 -6.03
C LEU A 146 -3.34 10.09 -6.73
N TYR A 147 -2.49 10.25 -7.75
CA TYR A 147 -2.39 11.51 -8.47
C TYR A 147 -3.70 11.83 -9.20
N ASP A 148 -4.30 10.85 -9.90
CA ASP A 148 -5.60 11.02 -10.52
C ASP A 148 -6.67 11.44 -9.49
N THR A 149 -6.64 10.85 -8.30
CA THR A 149 -7.55 11.21 -7.22
C THR A 149 -7.35 12.65 -6.76
N ILE A 150 -6.10 13.07 -6.51
CA ILE A 150 -5.77 14.44 -6.08
C ILE A 150 -6.26 15.44 -7.11
N PHE A 151 -5.95 15.21 -8.39
CA PHE A 151 -6.31 16.15 -9.47
C PHE A 151 -7.81 16.15 -9.76
N SER A 152 -8.52 15.06 -9.51
CA SER A 152 -9.98 15.00 -9.65
C SER A 152 -10.70 16.03 -8.76
N PHE A 153 -10.16 16.32 -7.58
CA PHE A 153 -10.69 17.36 -6.68
C PHE A 153 -10.43 18.79 -7.15
N ARG A 154 -9.63 18.99 -8.20
CA ARG A 154 -9.20 20.31 -8.71
C ARG A 154 -8.71 21.26 -7.60
N PRO A 155 -7.80 20.82 -6.71
CA PRO A 155 -7.29 21.67 -5.64
C PRO A 155 -6.50 22.87 -6.19
N GLU A 156 -6.38 23.92 -5.39
CA GLU A 156 -5.48 25.04 -5.68
C GLU A 156 -4.03 24.54 -5.81
N PHE A 157 -3.22 25.30 -6.57
CA PHE A 157 -1.83 24.95 -6.88
C PHE A 157 -1.01 24.50 -5.67
N TRP A 158 -1.03 25.29 -4.58
CA TRP A 158 -0.25 24.99 -3.38
C TRP A 158 -0.67 23.68 -2.73
N VAL A 159 -1.97 23.40 -2.71
CA VAL A 159 -2.54 22.18 -2.13
C VAL A 159 -2.24 20.97 -3.01
N ALA A 160 -2.34 21.13 -4.34
CA ALA A 160 -1.99 20.10 -5.31
C ALA A 160 -0.51 19.70 -5.21
N GLY A 161 0.38 20.69 -5.29
CA GLY A 161 1.84 20.47 -5.26
C GLY A 161 2.29 19.85 -3.93
N LEU A 162 1.75 20.33 -2.80
CA LEU A 162 2.07 19.77 -1.48
C LEU A 162 1.55 18.33 -1.33
N SER A 163 0.34 18.05 -1.81
CA SER A 163 -0.24 16.70 -1.74
C SER A 163 0.53 15.70 -2.61
N VAL A 164 0.88 16.11 -3.84
CA VAL A 164 1.72 15.31 -4.73
C VAL A 164 3.09 15.08 -4.12
N ALA A 165 3.73 16.11 -3.56
CA ALA A 165 5.03 15.96 -2.90
C ALA A 165 4.94 15.02 -1.69
N ALA A 166 3.93 15.17 -0.82
CA ALA A 166 3.75 14.30 0.35
C ALA A 166 3.57 12.83 -0.04
N ILE A 167 2.73 12.54 -1.03
CA ILE A 167 2.51 11.18 -1.52
C ILE A 167 3.74 10.63 -2.23
N SER A 168 4.38 11.43 -3.08
CA SER A 168 5.62 11.06 -3.77
C SER A 168 6.70 10.71 -2.77
N MET A 169 6.82 11.46 -1.68
CA MET A 169 7.79 11.21 -0.63
C MET A 169 7.59 9.83 0.00
N LEU A 170 6.36 9.47 0.37
CA LEU A 170 6.09 8.16 0.97
C LEU A 170 6.33 7.00 -0.01
N LEU A 171 5.94 7.16 -1.27
CA LEU A 171 6.17 6.18 -2.34
C LEU A 171 7.67 6.00 -2.62
N LEU A 172 8.41 7.10 -2.76
CA LEU A 172 9.84 7.09 -3.04
C LEU A 172 10.66 6.61 -1.85
N LEU A 173 10.28 6.96 -0.62
CA LEU A 173 10.95 6.50 0.58
C LEU A 173 10.88 4.97 0.68
N SER A 174 9.68 4.40 0.51
CA SER A 174 9.50 2.94 0.54
C SER A 174 10.17 2.24 -0.65
N GLY A 175 10.10 2.83 -1.86
CA GLY A 175 10.75 2.31 -3.06
C GLY A 175 12.27 2.30 -2.95
N LEU A 176 12.89 3.42 -2.58
CA LEU A 176 14.35 3.54 -2.43
C LEU A 176 14.87 2.65 -1.30
N TRP A 177 14.13 2.55 -0.19
CA TRP A 177 14.52 1.69 0.93
C TRP A 177 14.53 0.20 0.55
N SER A 178 13.58 -0.24 -0.29
CA SER A 178 13.50 -1.64 -0.73
C SER A 178 14.73 -2.12 -1.53
N VAL A 179 15.51 -1.21 -2.13
CA VAL A 179 16.70 -1.54 -2.94
C VAL A 179 17.86 -2.01 -2.07
N ASN A 180 18.11 -1.34 -0.94
CA ASN A 180 19.26 -1.63 -0.08
C ASN A 180 18.88 -2.41 1.19
N LEU A 181 17.59 -2.48 1.56
CA LEU A 181 17.07 -3.19 2.76
C LEU A 181 17.90 -2.89 4.02
N GLU A 182 18.25 -1.62 4.21
CA GLU A 182 19.07 -1.18 5.34
C GLU A 182 18.27 -1.30 6.65
N LYS A 183 18.93 -1.80 7.71
CA LYS A 183 18.34 -1.92 9.05
C LYS A 183 17.89 -0.59 9.66
N TYR A 184 18.41 0.52 9.15
CA TYR A 184 18.10 1.87 9.61
C TYR A 184 17.73 2.76 8.43
N LEU A 185 16.91 3.78 8.69
CA LEU A 185 16.64 4.81 7.70
C LEU A 185 17.84 5.75 7.62
N THR A 186 18.68 5.59 6.61
CA THR A 186 19.84 6.47 6.42
C THR A 186 19.38 7.87 6.02
N THR A 187 19.95 8.92 6.64
CA THR A 187 19.63 10.34 6.36
C THR A 187 19.70 10.67 4.87
N ARG A 188 20.65 10.07 4.15
CA ARG A 188 20.80 10.20 2.70
C ARG A 188 19.54 9.73 1.94
N LEU A 189 18.95 8.61 2.35
CA LEU A 189 17.75 8.06 1.71
C LEU A 189 16.55 8.98 1.91
N PHE A 190 16.40 9.51 3.13
CA PHE A 190 15.37 10.50 3.44
C PHE A 190 15.54 11.77 2.59
N ILE A 191 16.75 12.34 2.54
CA ILE A 191 17.06 13.54 1.75
C ILE A 191 16.77 13.30 0.25
N TYR A 192 17.20 12.16 -0.30
CA TYR A 192 16.93 11.84 -1.71
C TYR A 192 15.43 11.69 -1.99
N SER A 193 14.69 11.00 -1.13
CA SER A 193 13.23 10.89 -1.26
C SER A 193 12.54 12.26 -1.20
N LEU A 194 13.03 13.16 -0.33
CA LEU A 194 12.48 14.51 -0.16
C LEU A 194 12.74 15.39 -1.39
N PHE A 195 13.97 15.44 -1.89
CA PHE A 195 14.32 16.24 -3.08
C PHE A 195 13.56 15.79 -4.32
N LEU A 196 13.48 14.47 -4.56
CA LEU A 196 12.73 13.91 -5.67
C LEU A 196 11.23 14.19 -5.53
N ALA A 197 10.68 14.08 -4.32
CA ALA A 197 9.27 14.38 -4.06
C ALA A 197 8.92 15.85 -4.28
N ILE A 198 9.77 16.78 -3.83
CA ILE A 198 9.59 18.22 -4.08
C ILE A 198 9.66 18.50 -5.58
N ALA A 199 10.63 17.91 -6.30
CA ALA A 199 10.69 18.04 -7.74
C ALA A 199 9.38 17.59 -8.39
N MET A 200 8.87 16.40 -8.06
CA MET A 200 7.58 15.91 -8.58
C MET A 200 6.41 16.83 -8.27
N GLY A 201 6.37 17.45 -7.08
CA GLY A 201 5.31 18.38 -6.70
C GLY A 201 5.37 19.74 -7.44
N VAL A 202 6.58 20.25 -7.69
CA VAL A 202 6.80 21.54 -8.35
C VAL A 202 6.61 21.48 -9.87
N TRP A 203 6.89 20.32 -10.49
CA TRP A 203 6.83 20.15 -11.94
C TRP A 203 5.44 20.35 -12.57
N TRP A 204 4.37 20.32 -11.77
CA TRP A 204 2.99 20.55 -12.23
C TRP A 204 2.67 22.00 -12.65
N TYR A 205 3.66 22.89 -12.65
CA TYR A 205 3.52 24.30 -13.02
C TYR A 205 3.40 24.57 -14.54
N TRP A 206 3.61 23.56 -15.40
CA TRP A 206 3.65 23.71 -16.87
C TRP A 206 2.56 22.93 -17.59
#